data_AF-A0A952XBL5-F1
#
_entry.id   AF-A0A952XBL5-F1
#
_cell.length_a   1.000
_cell.length_b   1.000
_cell.length_c   1.000
_cell.angle_alpha   90.00
_cell.angle_beta   90.00
_cell.angle_gamma   90.00
#
_symmetry.space_group_name_H-M   'P 1'
#
loop_
_entity.id
_entity.type
_entity.pdbx_description
1 polymer ?
#
loop_
_entity_poly.entity_id
_entity_poly.type
_entity_poly.pdbx_seq_one_letter_code
_entity_poly.pdbx_strand_id
1 'polypeptide(L)'
;MKMKELEAATGIGRETIRYYIREGLLPEPVRPKRNVATYGREHVKRLNLIRRLQHERHLPLSVIKAVVTSETGEPAGGFESLIGLEVAMGPLLNDGRNLAPKTLAGVARDTGLTADEIRKFAEIGLIHIDSRDGAEWLNQRNVRIMEIIAQTRAEGFTPEIGYTAESYGIYPQMIELLARRAVVGFYSRLGDKLDQPAAAKLAVNGIRTLSEMVPLMLIEKIVREVEKISASGVLPTAEDDV
;
A
#
# COMPACT_ATOMS: atom_id res chain seq x y z
N MET A 1 -2.45 -7.18 -35.36
CA MET A 1 -3.08 -8.50 -35.48
C MET A 1 -4.56 -8.43 -35.10
N LYS A 2 -5.40 -9.29 -35.68
CA LYS A 2 -6.83 -9.42 -35.33
C LYS A 2 -7.01 -10.38 -34.13
N MET A 3 -8.20 -10.40 -33.51
CA MET A 3 -8.49 -11.25 -32.34
C MET A 3 -8.14 -12.73 -32.57
N LYS A 4 -8.53 -13.30 -33.72
CA LYS A 4 -8.27 -14.71 -34.04
C LYS A 4 -6.77 -15.04 -34.12
N GLU A 5 -5.96 -14.11 -34.60
CA GLU A 5 -4.50 -14.23 -34.65
C GLU A 5 -3.89 -14.12 -33.24
N LEU A 6 -4.46 -13.27 -32.38
CA LEU A 6 -4.04 -13.13 -30.98
C LEU A 6 -4.36 -14.39 -30.16
N GLU A 7 -5.55 -14.97 -30.35
CA GLU A 7 -5.94 -16.26 -29.76
C GLU A 7 -4.94 -17.35 -30.18
N ALA A 8 -4.62 -17.44 -31.47
CA ALA A 8 -3.66 -18.43 -31.98
C ALA A 8 -2.23 -18.21 -31.45
N ALA A 9 -1.80 -16.95 -31.29
CA ALA A 9 -0.44 -16.62 -30.84
C ALA A 9 -0.23 -16.83 -29.33
N THR A 10 -1.29 -16.73 -28.51
CA THR A 10 -1.20 -16.77 -27.04
C THR A 10 -1.80 -18.04 -26.44
N GLY A 11 -2.67 -18.73 -27.18
CA GLY A 11 -3.48 -19.85 -26.70
C GLY A 11 -4.57 -19.44 -25.72
N ILE A 12 -4.86 -18.14 -25.59
CA ILE A 12 -5.87 -17.60 -24.66
C ILE A 12 -7.15 -17.29 -25.44
N GLY A 13 -8.30 -17.73 -24.94
CA GLY A 13 -9.59 -17.52 -25.60
C GLY A 13 -10.04 -16.05 -25.59
N ARG A 14 -10.79 -15.64 -26.62
CA ARG A 14 -11.33 -14.27 -26.77
C ARG A 14 -12.10 -13.75 -25.56
N GLU A 15 -12.80 -14.62 -24.83
CA GLU A 15 -13.60 -14.22 -23.67
C GLU A 15 -12.70 -13.79 -22.52
N THR A 16 -11.65 -14.58 -22.25
CA THR A 16 -10.60 -14.26 -21.28
C THR A 16 -9.85 -12.99 -21.67
N ILE A 17 -9.52 -12.82 -22.95
CA ILE A 17 -8.86 -11.60 -23.45
C ILE A 17 -9.75 -10.37 -23.21
N ARG A 18 -11.05 -10.45 -23.54
CA ARG A 18 -12.01 -9.36 -23.28
C ARG A 18 -12.17 -9.09 -21.79
N TYR A 19 -12.17 -10.14 -20.98
CA TYR A 19 -12.19 -10.02 -19.53
C TYR A 19 -10.96 -9.27 -19.02
N TYR A 20 -9.75 -9.64 -19.46
CA TYR A 20 -8.52 -8.92 -19.10
C TYR A 20 -8.48 -7.46 -19.55
N ILE A 21 -9.11 -7.13 -20.68
CA ILE A 21 -9.27 -5.73 -21.11
C ILE A 21 -10.21 -4.97 -20.16
N ARG A 22 -11.38 -5.56 -19.83
CA ARG A 22 -12.34 -4.92 -18.89
C ARG A 22 -11.75 -4.72 -17.50
N GLU A 23 -11.02 -5.71 -17.02
CA GLU A 23 -10.35 -5.66 -15.72
C GLU A 23 -9.09 -4.78 -15.73
N GLY A 24 -8.69 -4.22 -16.88
CA GLY A 24 -7.52 -3.35 -17.00
C GLY A 24 -6.16 -4.05 -16.93
N LEU A 25 -6.12 -5.39 -17.07
CA LEU A 25 -4.87 -6.16 -17.18
C LEU A 25 -4.23 -6.03 -18.56
N LEU A 26 -5.02 -5.70 -19.58
CA LEU A 26 -4.58 -5.55 -20.96
C LEU A 26 -5.01 -4.18 -21.49
N PRO A 27 -4.14 -3.42 -22.17
CA PRO A 27 -4.49 -2.11 -22.70
C PRO A 27 -5.57 -2.23 -23.78
N GLU A 28 -6.40 -1.21 -23.89
CA GLU A 28 -7.41 -1.09 -24.95
C GLU A 28 -6.75 -1.31 -26.33
N PRO A 29 -7.32 -2.16 -27.20
CA PRO A 29 -6.80 -2.34 -28.55
C PRO A 29 -7.07 -1.10 -29.40
N VAL A 30 -6.22 -0.86 -30.39
CA VAL A 30 -6.43 0.24 -31.34
C VAL A 30 -7.68 -0.05 -32.16
N ARG A 31 -8.61 0.91 -32.24
CA ARG A 31 -9.88 0.76 -32.98
C ARG A 31 -9.89 1.63 -34.24
N PRO A 32 -9.33 1.17 -35.37
CA PRO A 32 -9.33 1.94 -36.61
C PRO A 32 -10.73 2.13 -37.22
N LYS A 33 -11.70 1.27 -36.88
CA LYS A 33 -13.13 1.38 -37.26
C LYS A 33 -14.01 0.88 -36.13
N ARG A 34 -15.30 1.29 -36.11
CA ARG A 34 -16.28 0.95 -35.06
C ARG A 34 -16.35 -0.55 -34.69
N ASN A 35 -16.16 -1.44 -35.68
CA ASN A 35 -16.21 -2.90 -35.49
C ASN A 35 -14.86 -3.61 -35.70
N VAL A 36 -13.76 -2.87 -35.74
CA VAL A 36 -12.41 -3.43 -35.98
C VAL A 36 -11.50 -3.05 -34.84
N ALA A 37 -10.97 -4.06 -34.14
CA ALA A 37 -9.95 -3.90 -33.12
C ALA A 37 -8.64 -4.55 -33.59
N THR A 38 -7.54 -3.82 -33.43
CA THR A 38 -6.20 -4.25 -33.78
C THR A 38 -5.35 -4.34 -32.52
N TYR A 39 -4.72 -5.50 -32.33
CA TYR A 39 -3.83 -5.80 -31.22
C TYR A 39 -2.37 -5.68 -31.68
N GLY A 40 -1.51 -5.16 -30.80
CA GLY A 40 -0.08 -5.02 -31.04
C GLY A 40 0.73 -6.19 -30.49
N ARG A 41 2.05 -6.15 -30.67
CA ARG A 41 2.99 -7.11 -30.06
C ARG A 41 2.98 -7.03 -28.53
N GLU A 42 2.74 -5.85 -27.98
CA GLU A 42 2.62 -5.62 -26.53
C GLU A 42 1.47 -6.42 -25.92
N HIS A 43 0.35 -6.58 -26.65
CA HIS A 43 -0.76 -7.44 -26.20
C HIS A 43 -0.32 -8.90 -26.06
N VAL A 44 0.47 -9.42 -27.00
CA VAL A 44 0.97 -10.81 -26.95
C VAL A 44 1.91 -11.01 -25.77
N LYS A 45 2.89 -10.11 -25.59
CA LYS A 45 3.84 -10.18 -24.47
C LYS A 45 3.11 -10.18 -23.13
N ARG A 46 2.15 -9.28 -22.95
CA ARG A 46 1.38 -9.14 -21.71
C ARG A 46 0.48 -10.34 -21.43
N LEU A 47 -0.17 -10.88 -22.46
CA LEU A 47 -0.98 -12.10 -22.33
C LEU A 47 -0.15 -13.33 -21.95
N ASN A 48 1.03 -13.50 -22.54
CA ASN A 48 1.94 -14.59 -22.18
C ASN A 48 2.48 -14.44 -20.76
N LEU A 49 2.77 -13.21 -20.32
CA LEU A 49 3.15 -12.92 -18.94
C LEU A 49 2.02 -13.26 -17.95
N ILE A 50 0.79 -12.81 -18.21
CA ILE A 50 -0.38 -13.14 -17.38
C ILE A 50 -0.53 -14.67 -17.24
N ARG A 51 -0.42 -15.39 -18.36
CA ARG A 51 -0.52 -16.85 -18.39
C ARG A 51 0.59 -17.51 -17.56
N ARG A 52 1.84 -17.08 -17.71
CA ARG A 52 2.98 -17.59 -16.93
C ARG A 52 2.77 -17.39 -15.44
N LEU A 53 2.36 -16.18 -15.04
CA LEU A 53 2.06 -15.83 -13.65
C LEU A 53 0.89 -16.63 -13.05
N GLN A 54 -0.15 -16.92 -13.84
CA GLN A 54 -1.25 -17.76 -13.39
C GLN A 54 -0.87 -19.24 -13.27
N HIS A 55 -0.21 -19.82 -14.27
CA HIS A 55 -0.01 -21.27 -14.34
C HIS A 55 1.23 -21.75 -13.59
N GLU A 56 2.32 -20.99 -13.62
CA GLU A 56 3.57 -21.42 -12.97
C GLU A 56 3.63 -20.96 -11.51
N ARG A 57 2.99 -19.83 -11.20
CA ARG A 57 3.07 -19.18 -9.88
C ARG A 57 1.75 -19.11 -9.12
N HIS A 58 0.66 -19.61 -9.72
CA HIS A 58 -0.67 -19.68 -9.09
C HIS A 58 -1.16 -18.33 -8.53
N LEU A 59 -0.76 -17.22 -9.16
CA LEU A 59 -1.07 -15.89 -8.64
C LEU A 59 -2.54 -15.51 -8.89
N PRO A 60 -3.18 -14.83 -7.92
CA PRO A 60 -4.50 -14.24 -8.13
C PRO A 60 -4.42 -13.08 -9.13
N LEU A 61 -5.47 -12.91 -9.93
CA LEU A 61 -5.54 -11.91 -11.00
C LEU A 61 -5.34 -10.46 -10.51
N SER A 62 -5.70 -10.16 -9.27
CA SER A 62 -5.49 -8.85 -8.64
C SER A 62 -4.01 -8.50 -8.51
N VAL A 63 -3.18 -9.46 -8.12
CA VAL A 63 -1.72 -9.30 -8.03
C VAL A 63 -1.15 -9.20 -9.43
N ILE A 64 -1.55 -10.08 -10.34
CA ILE A 64 -1.09 -10.04 -11.75
C ILE A 64 -1.39 -8.68 -12.39
N LYS A 65 -2.57 -8.09 -12.12
CA LYS A 65 -2.92 -6.76 -12.58
C LYS A 65 -1.89 -5.73 -12.12
N ALA A 66 -1.56 -5.68 -10.84
CA ALA A 66 -0.56 -4.76 -10.31
C ALA A 66 0.81 -4.92 -11.00
N VAL A 67 1.23 -6.16 -11.27
CA VAL A 67 2.48 -6.47 -11.99
C VAL A 67 2.45 -5.94 -13.41
N VAL A 68 1.38 -6.24 -14.15
CA VAL A 68 1.34 -5.88 -15.56
C VAL A 68 1.06 -4.40 -15.76
N THR A 69 0.44 -3.70 -14.82
CA THR A 69 0.12 -2.26 -14.93
C THR A 69 1.23 -1.32 -14.49
N SER A 70 2.34 -1.79 -13.91
CA SER A 70 3.46 -0.92 -13.57
C SER A 70 4.00 -0.24 -14.83
N GLU A 71 4.11 1.09 -14.81
CA GLU A 71 4.24 1.97 -15.98
C GLU A 71 5.54 1.84 -16.81
N THR A 72 6.41 0.86 -16.55
CA THR A 72 7.76 0.83 -17.12
C THR A 72 7.87 0.23 -18.52
N GLY A 73 6.78 -0.26 -19.14
CA GLY A 73 6.77 -0.66 -20.57
C GLY A 73 7.67 -1.85 -20.95
N GLU A 74 8.52 -2.32 -20.05
CA GLU A 74 9.24 -3.58 -20.13
C GLU A 74 8.47 -4.63 -19.33
N PRO A 75 8.37 -5.90 -19.80
CA PRO A 75 7.88 -6.97 -18.96
C PRO A 75 8.68 -6.93 -17.66
N ALA A 76 7.99 -6.85 -16.52
CA ALA A 76 8.61 -6.86 -15.20
C ALA A 76 9.33 -8.19 -15.00
N GLY A 77 10.54 -8.30 -15.57
CA GLY A 77 11.48 -9.32 -15.20
C GLY A 77 11.69 -9.20 -13.69
N GLY A 78 11.54 -10.35 -13.02
CA GLY A 78 11.85 -10.50 -11.62
C GLY A 78 10.88 -9.86 -10.61
N PHE A 79 9.67 -9.44 -11.01
CA PHE A 79 8.59 -9.38 -10.01
C PHE A 79 8.22 -10.80 -9.52
N GLU A 80 8.34 -11.80 -10.40
CA GLU A 80 8.12 -13.22 -10.07
C GLU A 80 9.02 -13.75 -8.95
N SER A 81 10.26 -13.26 -8.84
CA SER A 81 11.20 -13.67 -7.78
C SER A 81 10.85 -13.06 -6.42
N LEU A 82 9.94 -12.09 -6.38
CA LEU A 82 9.54 -11.38 -5.17
C LEU A 82 8.15 -11.77 -4.67
N ILE A 83 7.50 -12.76 -5.28
CA ILE A 83 6.25 -13.35 -4.77
C ILE A 83 6.51 -14.00 -3.40
N GLY A 84 5.65 -13.73 -2.40
CA GLY A 84 5.82 -14.27 -1.04
C GLY A 84 6.78 -13.47 -0.18
N LEU A 85 7.26 -12.32 -0.67
CA LEU A 85 8.15 -11.42 0.07
C LEU A 85 7.54 -11.00 1.41
N GLU A 86 6.22 -10.82 1.47
CA GLU A 86 5.47 -10.52 2.70
C GLU A 86 5.66 -11.58 3.80
N VAL A 87 5.73 -12.86 3.41
CA VAL A 87 5.99 -13.97 4.35
C VAL A 87 7.45 -13.95 4.80
N ALA A 88 8.38 -13.71 3.88
CA ALA A 88 9.81 -13.63 4.18
C ALA A 88 10.17 -12.42 5.06
N MET A 89 9.45 -11.32 4.92
CA MET A 89 9.60 -10.11 5.72
C MET A 89 9.02 -10.26 7.13
N GLY A 90 7.98 -11.08 7.32
CA GLY A 90 7.27 -11.24 8.60
C GLY A 90 8.20 -11.44 9.81
N PRO A 91 9.10 -12.44 9.81
CA PRO A 91 10.04 -12.68 10.91
C PRO A 91 11.02 -11.51 11.13
N LEU A 92 11.39 -10.81 10.07
CA LEU A 92 12.37 -9.72 10.09
C LEU A 92 11.76 -8.37 10.54
N LEU A 93 10.45 -8.21 10.38
CA LEU A 93 9.68 -7.05 10.80
C LEU A 93 9.01 -7.21 12.16
N ASN A 94 9.12 -8.38 12.78
CA ASN A 94 8.53 -8.62 14.08
C ASN A 94 9.25 -7.74 15.12
N ASP A 95 8.54 -6.77 15.68
CA ASP A 95 9.12 -5.81 16.63
C ASP A 95 9.41 -6.53 17.95
N GLY A 96 10.60 -6.31 18.52
CA GLY A 96 11.10 -7.01 19.72
C GLY A 96 10.31 -6.72 21.00
N ARG A 97 9.22 -5.95 20.93
CA ARG A 97 8.32 -5.67 22.06
C ARG A 97 7.28 -6.75 22.34
N ASN A 98 7.11 -7.74 21.46
CA ASN A 98 6.26 -8.92 21.72
C ASN A 98 4.81 -8.60 22.18
N LEU A 99 4.23 -7.48 21.74
CA LEU A 99 2.85 -7.12 22.10
C LEU A 99 1.88 -8.12 21.46
N ALA A 100 1.19 -8.97 22.20
CA ALA A 100 0.23 -9.90 21.59
C ALA A 100 -0.88 -9.15 20.83
N PRO A 101 -1.41 -9.69 19.71
CA PRO A 101 -2.67 -9.21 19.16
C PRO A 101 -3.74 -9.15 20.24
N LYS A 102 -4.58 -8.12 20.24
CA LYS A 102 -5.65 -7.92 21.23
C LYS A 102 -6.98 -7.75 20.53
N THR A 103 -8.04 -8.23 21.17
CA THR A 103 -9.41 -7.88 20.76
C THR A 103 -9.63 -6.38 20.88
N LEU A 104 -10.50 -5.81 20.04
CA LEU A 104 -10.90 -4.40 20.14
C LEU A 104 -11.42 -4.06 21.54
N ALA A 105 -12.22 -4.94 22.15
CA ALA A 105 -12.71 -4.78 23.51
C ALA A 105 -11.58 -4.74 24.56
N GLY A 106 -10.52 -5.51 24.35
CA GLY A 106 -9.32 -5.48 25.19
C GLY A 106 -8.55 -4.17 25.04
N VAL A 107 -8.38 -3.69 23.81
CA VAL A 107 -7.74 -2.39 23.54
C VAL A 107 -8.52 -1.26 24.20
N ALA A 108 -9.84 -1.21 24.02
CA ALA A 108 -10.72 -0.21 24.62
C ALA A 108 -10.59 -0.16 26.15
N ARG A 109 -10.52 -1.33 26.80
CA ARG A 109 -10.33 -1.44 28.25
C ARG A 109 -8.98 -0.88 28.70
N ASP A 110 -7.92 -1.21 27.98
CA ASP A 110 -6.54 -0.87 28.38
C ASP A 110 -6.21 0.60 28.11
N THR A 111 -6.79 1.19 27.05
CA THR A 111 -6.51 2.58 26.64
C THR A 111 -7.52 3.58 27.17
N GLY A 112 -8.70 3.12 27.63
CA GLY A 112 -9.81 3.98 28.01
C GLY A 112 -10.56 4.61 26.82
N LEU A 113 -10.17 4.29 25.58
CA LEU A 113 -10.89 4.70 24.37
C LEU A 113 -12.16 3.87 24.21
N THR A 114 -13.23 4.48 23.70
CA THR A 114 -14.45 3.72 23.40
C THR A 114 -14.27 2.84 22.16
N ALA A 115 -15.04 1.76 22.09
CA ALA A 115 -15.02 0.87 20.92
C ALA A 115 -15.36 1.63 19.62
N ASP A 116 -16.30 2.56 19.68
CA ASP A 116 -16.73 3.36 18.54
C ASP A 116 -15.64 4.34 18.09
N GLU A 117 -14.90 4.97 19.03
CA GLU A 117 -13.73 5.78 18.66
C GLU A 117 -12.64 4.96 17.98
N ILE A 118 -12.35 3.75 18.48
CA ILE A 118 -11.36 2.86 17.83
C ILE A 118 -11.82 2.52 16.40
N ARG A 119 -13.12 2.27 16.19
CA ARG A 119 -13.65 2.04 14.83
C ARG A 119 -13.55 3.28 13.96
N LYS A 120 -13.81 4.48 14.49
CA LYS A 120 -13.58 5.74 13.74
C LYS A 120 -12.13 5.89 13.29
N PHE A 121 -11.16 5.55 14.14
CA PHE A 121 -9.75 5.53 13.73
C PHE A 121 -9.46 4.51 12.63
N ALA A 122 -10.17 3.39 12.60
CA ALA A 122 -10.08 2.43 11.50
C ALA A 122 -10.76 2.95 10.21
N GLU A 123 -11.90 3.64 10.33
CA GLU A 123 -12.63 4.24 9.19
C GLU A 123 -11.80 5.29 8.46
N ILE A 124 -11.06 6.13 9.19
CA ILE A 124 -10.14 7.11 8.59
C ILE A 124 -8.83 6.48 8.09
N GLY A 125 -8.61 5.18 8.31
CA GLY A 125 -7.44 4.44 7.86
C GLY A 125 -6.20 4.55 8.75
N LEU A 126 -6.32 5.08 9.99
CA LEU A 126 -5.17 5.18 10.90
C LEU A 126 -4.72 3.81 11.43
N ILE A 127 -5.67 2.88 11.59
CA ILE A 127 -5.43 1.49 12.00
C ILE A 127 -6.25 0.51 11.15
N HIS A 128 -5.92 -0.77 11.26
CA HIS A 128 -6.73 -1.86 10.70
C HIS A 128 -7.28 -2.77 11.80
N ILE A 129 -8.54 -3.17 11.62
CA ILE A 129 -9.23 -4.15 12.45
C ILE A 129 -9.43 -5.41 11.62
N ASP A 130 -8.91 -6.53 12.09
CA ASP A 130 -9.14 -7.85 11.52
C ASP A 130 -10.39 -8.47 12.15
N SER A 131 -11.18 -9.20 11.36
CA SER A 131 -12.24 -10.07 11.90
C SER A 131 -11.74 -11.51 11.98
N ARG A 132 -11.78 -12.11 13.17
CA ARG A 132 -11.36 -13.50 13.42
C ARG A 132 -12.38 -14.17 14.34
N ASP A 133 -12.96 -15.27 13.87
CA ASP A 133 -13.97 -16.05 14.60
C ASP A 133 -15.14 -15.19 15.16
N GLY A 134 -15.55 -14.18 14.38
CA GLY A 134 -16.63 -13.27 14.76
C GLY A 134 -16.24 -12.17 15.75
N ALA A 135 -14.98 -12.08 16.15
CA ALA A 135 -14.44 -11.02 17.00
C ALA A 135 -13.56 -10.05 16.21
N GLU A 136 -13.54 -8.79 16.64
CA GLU A 136 -12.67 -7.74 16.11
C GLU A 136 -11.31 -7.75 16.82
N TRP A 137 -10.22 -7.78 16.05
CA TRP A 137 -8.84 -7.88 16.53
C TRP A 137 -7.95 -6.80 15.94
N LEU A 138 -7.03 -6.32 16.77
CA LEU A 138 -5.95 -5.43 16.36
C LEU A 138 -4.63 -6.18 16.49
N ASN A 139 -3.79 -6.09 15.46
CA ASN A 139 -2.41 -6.56 15.55
C ASN A 139 -1.56 -5.65 16.46
N GLN A 140 -0.34 -6.09 16.75
CA GLN A 140 0.58 -5.41 17.67
C GLN A 140 0.79 -3.92 17.35
N ARG A 141 0.94 -3.58 16.06
CA ARG A 141 1.19 -2.20 15.61
C ARG A 141 -0.04 -1.33 15.79
N ASN A 142 -1.22 -1.84 15.45
CA ASN A 142 -2.47 -1.12 15.63
C ASN A 142 -2.81 -0.91 17.11
N VAL A 143 -2.51 -1.89 17.98
CA VAL A 143 -2.59 -1.72 19.44
C VAL A 143 -1.68 -0.57 19.89
N ARG A 144 -0.41 -0.57 19.44
CA ARG A 144 0.54 0.48 19.81
C ARG A 144 0.12 1.88 19.34
N ILE A 145 -0.47 2.00 18.16
CA ILE A 145 -1.02 3.27 17.66
C ILE A 145 -2.13 3.75 18.61
N MET A 146 -3.03 2.86 19.06
CA MET A 146 -4.09 3.23 20.01
C MET A 146 -3.55 3.62 21.40
N GLU A 147 -2.48 2.97 21.88
CA GLU A 147 -1.79 3.39 23.10
C GLU A 147 -1.19 4.79 22.97
N ILE A 148 -0.59 5.12 21.81
CA ILE A 148 -0.03 6.46 21.54
C ILE A 148 -1.15 7.49 21.54
N ILE A 149 -2.28 7.23 20.86
CA ILE A 149 -3.43 8.14 20.84
C ILE A 149 -3.97 8.40 22.26
N ALA A 150 -4.11 7.35 23.08
CA ALA A 150 -4.57 7.49 24.45
C ALA A 150 -3.59 8.30 25.32
N GLN A 151 -2.29 8.07 25.15
CA GLN A 151 -1.25 8.83 25.84
C GLN A 151 -1.27 10.32 25.43
N THR A 152 -1.35 10.61 24.13
CA THR A 152 -1.46 11.96 23.60
C THR A 152 -2.69 12.70 24.14
N ARG A 153 -3.83 11.99 24.29
CA ARG A 153 -5.02 12.56 24.95
C ARG A 153 -4.77 12.88 26.42
N ALA A 154 -4.10 11.99 27.15
CA ALA A 154 -3.75 12.22 28.56
C ALA A 154 -2.79 13.42 28.74
N GLU A 155 -2.01 13.76 27.70
CA GLU A 155 -1.12 14.92 27.67
C GLU A 155 -1.81 16.24 27.28
N GLY A 156 -3.12 16.22 27.03
CA GLY A 156 -3.93 17.42 26.81
C GLY A 156 -4.36 17.66 25.36
N PHE A 157 -4.02 16.78 24.42
CA PHE A 157 -4.53 16.82 23.05
C PHE A 157 -5.92 16.19 23.00
N THR A 158 -6.92 16.94 23.45
CA THR A 158 -8.27 16.42 23.66
C THR A 158 -9.26 16.88 22.58
N PRO A 159 -10.39 16.18 22.41
CA PRO A 159 -11.44 16.59 21.47
C PRO A 159 -11.97 18.00 21.71
N GLU A 160 -11.99 18.48 22.96
CA GLU A 160 -12.52 19.79 23.34
C GLU A 160 -11.72 20.96 22.75
N ILE A 161 -10.42 20.76 22.51
CA ILE A 161 -9.54 21.74 21.85
C ILE A 161 -9.32 21.44 20.36
N GLY A 162 -10.15 20.58 19.78
CA GLY A 162 -10.17 20.28 18.34
C GLY A 162 -9.37 19.05 17.90
N TYR A 163 -8.77 18.29 18.84
CA TYR A 163 -8.06 17.03 18.52
C TYR A 163 -9.03 15.84 18.57
N THR A 164 -9.86 15.72 17.53
CA THR A 164 -10.82 14.62 17.37
C THR A 164 -10.24 13.47 16.54
N ALA A 165 -10.99 12.39 16.30
CA ALA A 165 -10.51 11.33 15.40
C ALA A 165 -10.26 11.88 13.99
N GLU A 166 -11.14 12.75 13.51
CA GLU A 166 -11.10 13.37 12.19
C GLU A 166 -9.84 14.20 11.96
N SER A 167 -9.29 14.85 13.01
CA SER A 167 -8.04 15.62 12.88
C SER A 167 -6.84 14.76 12.52
N TYR A 168 -6.90 13.44 12.75
CA TYR A 168 -5.86 12.50 12.33
C TYR A 168 -5.98 12.03 10.87
N GLY A 169 -7.06 12.38 10.16
CA GLY A 169 -7.37 11.84 8.83
C GLY A 169 -6.34 12.18 7.74
N ILE A 170 -5.53 13.23 7.92
CA ILE A 170 -4.46 13.59 6.98
C ILE A 170 -3.27 12.62 7.03
N TYR A 171 -2.94 12.08 8.21
CA TYR A 171 -1.78 11.21 8.38
C TYR A 171 -1.85 9.94 7.53
N PRO A 172 -2.92 9.13 7.56
CA PRO A 172 -2.99 7.91 6.76
C PRO A 172 -2.94 8.21 5.25
N GLN A 173 -3.48 9.34 4.78
CA GLN A 173 -3.38 9.74 3.37
C GLN A 173 -1.93 9.98 2.94
N MET A 174 -1.18 10.73 3.75
CA MET A 174 0.23 11.03 3.48
C MET A 174 1.13 9.78 3.60
N ILE A 175 0.86 8.94 4.59
CA ILE A 175 1.59 7.68 4.79
C ILE A 175 1.31 6.68 3.67
N GLU A 176 0.07 6.58 3.18
CA GLU A 176 -0.27 5.70 2.05
C GLU A 176 0.48 6.12 0.78
N LEU A 177 0.57 7.42 0.50
CA LEU A 177 1.35 7.95 -0.63
C LEU A 177 2.84 7.56 -0.50
N LEU A 178 3.42 7.77 0.68
CA LEU A 178 4.81 7.44 0.95
C LEU A 178 5.08 5.93 0.85
N ALA A 179 4.20 5.12 1.43
CA ALA A 179 4.29 3.66 1.41
C ALA A 179 4.20 3.12 -0.02
N ARG A 180 3.22 3.58 -0.80
CA ARG A 180 3.08 3.24 -2.22
C ARG A 180 4.34 3.61 -2.99
N ARG A 181 4.88 4.81 -2.79
CA ARG A 181 6.11 5.26 -3.45
C ARG A 181 7.32 4.39 -3.09
N ALA A 182 7.45 4.02 -1.82
CA ALA A 182 8.52 3.14 -1.34
C ALA A 182 8.42 1.74 -1.98
N VAL A 183 7.22 1.14 -1.97
CA VAL A 183 6.96 -0.18 -2.57
C VAL A 183 7.21 -0.15 -4.07
N VAL A 184 6.58 0.76 -4.81
CA VAL A 184 6.76 0.86 -6.28
C VAL A 184 8.22 1.16 -6.63
N GLY A 185 8.88 2.03 -5.86
CA GLY A 185 10.29 2.36 -6.06
C GLY A 185 11.23 1.19 -5.79
N PHE A 186 10.88 0.31 -4.85
CA PHE A 186 11.62 -0.91 -4.54
C PHE A 186 11.47 -1.95 -5.66
N TYR A 187 10.23 -2.30 -6.01
CA TYR A 187 9.95 -3.32 -7.03
C TYR A 187 10.44 -2.93 -8.42
N SER A 188 10.27 -1.67 -8.83
CA SER A 188 10.69 -1.21 -10.18
C SER A 188 12.22 -1.22 -10.39
N ARG A 189 13.03 -1.21 -9.33
CA ARG A 189 14.50 -1.17 -9.42
C ARG A 189 15.18 -2.51 -9.21
N LEU A 190 14.51 -3.45 -8.53
CA LEU A 190 15.11 -4.67 -8.01
C LEU A 190 14.70 -5.95 -8.73
N GLY A 191 13.63 -5.94 -9.53
CA GLY A 191 13.03 -7.13 -10.16
C GLY A 191 14.05 -8.20 -10.56
N ASP A 192 14.83 -7.98 -11.60
CA ASP A 192 15.79 -8.97 -12.11
C ASP A 192 17.12 -9.07 -11.33
N LYS A 193 17.32 -8.26 -10.30
CA LYS A 193 18.64 -8.07 -9.69
C LYS A 193 18.85 -8.89 -8.43
N LEU A 194 17.78 -9.35 -7.77
CA LEU A 194 17.86 -10.05 -6.50
C LEU A 194 16.91 -11.26 -6.45
N ASP A 195 17.33 -12.26 -5.69
CA ASP A 195 16.45 -13.34 -5.24
C ASP A 195 15.58 -12.90 -4.06
N GLN A 196 14.57 -13.71 -3.73
CA GLN A 196 13.59 -13.40 -2.68
C GLN A 196 14.24 -13.13 -1.31
N PRO A 197 15.20 -13.94 -0.82
CA PRO A 197 15.80 -13.71 0.49
C PRO A 197 16.62 -12.42 0.56
N ALA A 198 17.42 -12.12 -0.47
CA ALA A 198 18.18 -10.87 -0.51
C ALA A 198 17.26 -9.65 -0.60
N ALA A 199 16.18 -9.75 -1.37
CA ALA A 199 15.16 -8.72 -1.45
C ALA A 199 14.42 -8.53 -0.11
N ALA A 200 14.09 -9.60 0.62
CA ALA A 200 13.45 -9.51 1.93
C ALA A 200 14.32 -8.74 2.93
N LYS A 201 15.62 -9.06 2.98
CA LYS A 201 16.58 -8.36 3.83
C LYS A 201 16.71 -6.88 3.44
N LEU A 202 16.75 -6.58 2.15
CA LEU A 202 16.84 -5.20 1.66
C LEU A 202 15.57 -4.41 1.94
N ALA A 203 14.40 -5.01 1.76
CA ALA A 203 13.10 -4.40 2.08
C ALA A 203 13.01 -4.04 3.57
N VAL A 204 13.40 -4.96 4.45
CA VAL A 204 13.43 -4.71 5.91
C VAL A 204 14.39 -3.60 6.27
N ASN A 205 15.58 -3.57 5.66
CA ASN A 205 16.52 -2.47 5.86
C ASN A 205 15.95 -1.14 5.37
N GLY A 206 15.28 -1.12 4.21
CA GLY A 206 14.60 0.07 3.70
C GLY A 206 13.48 0.56 4.63
N ILE A 207 12.69 -0.36 5.19
CA ILE A 207 11.68 -0.03 6.21
C ILE A 207 12.35 0.59 7.44
N ARG A 208 13.44 0.00 7.97
CA ARG A 208 14.18 0.57 9.10
C ARG A 208 14.67 1.98 8.80
N THR A 209 15.28 2.19 7.63
CA THR A 209 15.73 3.52 7.21
C THR A 209 14.58 4.53 7.16
N LEU A 210 13.43 4.17 6.60
CA LEU A 210 12.27 5.06 6.59
C LEU A 210 11.73 5.33 8.01
N SER A 211 11.67 4.32 8.87
CA SER A 211 11.21 4.45 10.26
C SER A 211 12.11 5.35 11.11
N GLU A 212 13.39 5.47 10.78
CA GLU A 212 14.33 6.38 11.46
C GLU A 212 14.34 7.78 10.81
N MET A 213 14.37 7.85 9.48
CA MET A 213 14.54 9.10 8.75
C MET A 213 13.27 9.97 8.74
N VAL A 214 12.10 9.38 8.53
CA VAL A 214 10.85 10.14 8.35
C VAL A 214 10.47 10.93 9.61
N PRO A 215 10.54 10.37 10.85
CA PRO A 215 10.27 11.14 12.06
C PRO A 215 11.21 12.34 12.22
N LEU A 216 12.50 12.18 11.90
CA LEU A 216 13.46 13.29 11.98
C LEU A 216 13.13 14.39 10.97
N MET A 217 12.78 14.03 9.74
CA MET A 217 12.33 14.98 8.72
C MET A 217 11.07 15.72 9.16
N LEU A 218 10.11 15.00 9.76
CA LEU A 218 8.88 15.59 10.27
C LEU A 218 9.16 16.61 11.39
N ILE A 219 10.01 16.25 12.36
CA ILE A 219 10.42 17.16 13.45
C ILE A 219 11.07 18.42 12.88
N GLU A 220 12.04 18.27 11.97
CA GLU A 220 12.72 19.41 11.33
C GLU A 220 11.73 20.34 10.62
N LYS A 221 10.73 19.77 9.92
CA LYS A 221 9.71 20.57 9.22
C LYS A 221 8.78 21.30 10.18
N ILE A 222 8.32 20.63 11.24
CA ILE A 222 7.47 21.25 12.27
C ILE A 222 8.20 22.41 12.94
N VAL A 223 9.46 22.21 13.35
CA VAL A 223 10.26 23.26 14.00
C VAL A 223 10.40 24.48 13.08
N ARG A 224 10.69 24.28 11.79
CA ARG A 224 10.78 25.38 10.82
C ARG A 224 9.47 26.13 10.61
N GLU A 225 8.33 25.43 10.60
CA GLU A 225 7.04 26.11 10.48
C GLU A 225 6.72 26.94 11.73
N VAL A 226 7.05 26.43 12.93
CA VAL A 226 6.91 27.20 14.17
C VAL A 226 7.81 28.44 14.18
N GLU A 227 9.05 28.33 13.68
CA GLU A 227 9.96 29.47 13.52
C GLU A 227 9.41 30.53 12.56
N LYS A 228 8.85 30.10 11.42
CA LYS A 228 8.22 31.01 10.45
C LYS A 228 7.04 31.77 11.05
N ILE A 229 6.15 31.06 11.74
CA ILE A 229 4.99 31.66 12.42
C ILE A 229 5.45 32.65 13.49
N SER A 230 6.49 32.28 14.26
CA SER A 230 7.05 33.15 15.30
C SER A 230 7.66 34.42 14.71
N ALA A 231 8.30 34.33 13.54
CA ALA A 231 8.91 35.46 12.85
C ALA A 231 7.89 36.35 12.11
N SER A 232 6.84 35.76 11.54
CA SER A 232 5.82 36.48 10.76
C SER A 232 4.66 37.01 11.62
N GLY A 233 4.36 36.35 12.73
CA GLY A 233 3.15 36.57 13.53
C GLY A 233 1.85 36.11 12.84
N VAL A 234 1.95 35.40 11.71
CA VAL A 234 0.82 35.00 10.87
C VAL A 234 0.76 33.47 10.80
N LEU A 235 -0.43 32.91 11.04
CA LEU A 235 -0.69 31.49 10.84
C LEU A 235 -0.81 31.19 9.34
N PRO A 236 -0.20 30.09 8.84
CA PRO A 236 -0.40 29.65 7.47
C PRO A 236 -1.88 29.31 7.22
N THR A 237 -2.35 29.63 6.03
CA THR A 237 -3.71 29.32 5.60
C THR A 237 -3.74 27.99 4.84
N ALA A 238 -4.89 27.33 4.80
CA ALA A 238 -5.06 26.07 4.06
C ALA A 238 -4.84 26.22 2.53
N GLU A 239 -4.73 27.44 2.01
CA GLU A 239 -4.43 27.75 0.61
C GLU A 239 -2.92 27.84 0.31
N ASP A 240 -2.07 27.88 1.35
CA ASP A 240 -0.61 27.94 1.20
C ASP A 240 0.03 26.56 0.90
N ASP A 241 -0.77 25.48 0.88
CA ASP A 241 -0.34 24.10 0.65
C ASP A 241 -0.44 23.71 -0.85
N VAL A 242 0.57 24.08 -1.66
CA VAL A 242 0.88 23.47 -2.98
C VAL A 242 2.37 23.21 -3.13
#